data_AF-G2QM42-F1
#
_entry.id   AF-G2QM42-F1
#
_cell.length_a   1.000
_cell.length_b   1.000
_cell.length_c   1.000
_cell.angle_alpha   90.00
_cell.angle_beta   90.00
_cell.angle_gamma   90.00
#
_symmetry.space_group_name_H-M   'P 1'
#
loop_
_entity.id
_entity.type
_entity.pdbx_description
1 polymer ?
#
loop_
_entity_poly.entity_id
_entity_poly.type
_entity_poly.pdbx_seq_one_letter_code
_entity_poly.pdbx_strand_id
1 'polypeptide(L)' 'YPDNILIFSKTIDKYRKYIKAMLGTLYIYKLSINKGKSEFYIRKTVFLGYKISLR' A
#
# COMPACT_ATOMS: atom_id res chain seq x y z
N TYR A 1 -7.24 1.57 12.77
CA TYR A 1 -7.86 0.97 11.57
C TYR A 1 -7.10 -0.31 11.22
N PRO A 2 -7.57 -1.48 11.68
CA PRO A 2 -6.81 -2.73 11.59
C PRO A 2 -6.63 -3.24 10.15
N ASP A 3 -7.52 -2.88 9.23
CA ASP A 3 -7.55 -3.48 7.88
C ASP A 3 -6.96 -2.58 6.77
N ASN A 4 -6.56 -1.35 7.10
CA ASN A 4 -6.03 -0.38 6.14
C ASN A 4 -4.51 -0.32 6.21
N ILE A 5 -3.84 -0.57 5.08
CA ILE A 5 -2.38 -0.56 4.97
C ILE A 5 -1.96 0.61 4.05
N LEU A 6 -0.99 1.39 4.50
CA LEU A 6 -0.34 2.42 3.68
C LEU A 6 1.14 2.08 3.48
N ILE A 7 1.57 2.02 2.23
CA ILE A 7 2.99 1.81 1.87
C ILE A 7 3.46 3.01 1.06
N PHE A 8 4.57 3.61 1.49
CA PHE A 8 5.19 4.74 0.78
C PHE A 8 6.70 4.54 0.64
N SER A 9 7.28 5.19 -0.37
CA SER A 9 8.71 5.20 -0.61
C SER A 9 9.08 6.41 -1.47
N LYS A 10 10.31 6.91 -1.33
CA LYS A 10 10.86 7.98 -2.18
C LYS A 10 11.18 7.50 -3.60
N THR A 11 11.55 6.23 -3.77
CA THR A 11 11.90 5.65 -5.08
C THR A 11 10.97 4.51 -5.44
N ILE A 12 10.76 4.34 -6.75
CA ILE A 12 9.91 3.29 -7.31
C ILE A 12 10.47 1.89 -7.04
N ASP A 13 11.79 1.71 -7.08
CA ASP A 13 12.40 0.39 -6.86
C ASP A 13 12.19 -0.11 -5.43
N LYS A 14 12.34 0.79 -4.46
CA LYS A 14 12.08 0.46 -3.05
C LYS A 14 10.59 0.23 -2.80
N TYR A 15 9.71 1.01 -3.43
CA TYR A 15 8.26 0.77 -3.38
C TYR A 15 7.91 -0.64 -3.90
N ARG A 16 8.44 -1.04 -5.05
CA ARG A 16 8.21 -2.38 -5.64
C ARG A 16 8.66 -3.50 -4.71
N LYS A 17 9.80 -3.34 -4.01
CA LYS A 17 10.26 -4.30 -3.01
C LYS A 17 9.28 -4.43 -1.84
N TYR A 18 8.77 -3.31 -1.33
CA TYR A 18 7.78 -3.31 -0.24
C TYR A 18 6.46 -3.94 -0.64
N ILE A 19 5.94 -3.62 -1.82
CA ILE A 19 4.71 -4.24 -2.33
C ILE A 19 4.88 -5.75 -2.46
N LYS A 20 5.99 -6.23 -3.03
CA LYS A 20 6.26 -7.68 -3.12
C LYS A 20 6.30 -8.35 -1.75
N ALA A 21 7.00 -7.77 -0.78
CA ALA A 21 7.09 -8.31 0.56
C ALA A 21 5.71 -8.37 1.24
N MET A 22 4.95 -7.26 1.19
CA MET A 22 3.62 -7.17 1.78
C MET A 22 2.63 -8.16 1.15
N LEU A 23 2.63 -8.31 -0.18
CA LEU A 23 1.80 -9.30 -0.87
C LEU A 23 2.18 -10.74 -0.46
N GLY A 24 3.48 -11.02 -0.33
CA GLY A 24 3.96 -12.31 0.17
C GLY A 24 3.48 -12.60 1.59
N THR A 25 3.54 -11.60 2.48
CA THR A 25 3.01 -11.72 3.84
C THR A 25 1.50 -11.99 3.83
N LEU A 26 0.70 -11.23 3.08
CA LEU A 26 -0.74 -11.49 3.01
C LEU A 26 -1.05 -12.89 2.51
N TYR A 27 -0.30 -13.37 1.51
CA TYR A 27 -0.46 -14.72 0.98
C TYR A 27 -0.21 -15.79 2.06
N ILE A 28 0.86 -15.66 2.85
CA ILE A 28 1.18 -16.59 3.95
C ILE A 28 0.04 -16.66 4.97
N TYR A 29 -0.55 -15.51 5.30
CA TYR A 29 -1.67 -15.42 6.26
C TYR A 29 -3.05 -15.66 5.62
N LYS A 30 -3.12 -16.05 4.33
CA LYS A 30 -4.37 -16.26 3.58
C LYS A 30 -5.32 -15.05 3.60
N LEU A 31 -4.75 -13.85 3.63
CA LEU A 31 -5.48 -12.58 3.57
C LEU A 31 -5.62 -12.13 2.12
N SER A 32 -6.75 -11.52 1.81
CA SER A 32 -7.04 -10.97 0.48
C SER A 32 -7.03 -9.44 0.48
N ILE A 33 -6.77 -8.86 -0.69
CA ILE A 33 -6.84 -7.42 -0.91
C ILE A 33 -8.12 -7.11 -1.67
N ASN A 34 -8.83 -6.05 -1.24
CA ASN A 34 -9.92 -5.50 -2.01
C ASN A 34 -9.37 -4.67 -3.18
N LYS A 35 -9.30 -5.27 -4.38
CA LYS A 35 -8.80 -4.60 -5.60
C LYS A 35 -9.57 -3.32 -5.96
N GLY A 36 -10.87 -3.25 -5.66
CA GLY A 36 -11.69 -2.08 -5.97
C GLY A 36 -11.45 -0.89 -5.04
N LYS A 37 -10.92 -1.13 -3.84
CA LYS A 37 -10.60 -0.09 -2.84
C LYS A 37 -9.10 0.18 -2.69
N SER A 38 -8.26 -0.61 -3.36
CA SER A 38 -6.81 -0.54 -3.19
C SER A 38 -6.18 0.29 -4.29
N GLU A 39 -5.37 1.25 -3.88
CA GLU A 39 -4.66 2.15 -4.80
C GLU A 39 -3.17 1.81 -4.81
N PHE A 40 -2.59 1.65 -6.00
CA PHE A 40 -1.16 1.34 -6.18
C PHE A 40 -0.51 2.36 -7.11
N TYR A 41 0.79 2.60 -6.91
CA TYR A 41 1.61 3.46 -7.79
C TYR A 41 1.12 4.92 -7.94
N ILE A 42 0.41 5.42 -6.93
CA ILE A 42 -0.06 6.80 -6.88
C ILE A 42 0.88 7.68 -6.04
N ARG A 43 0.94 8.97 -6.38
CA ARG A 43 1.75 9.97 -5.66
C ARG A 43 0.97 10.71 -4.57
N LYS A 44 -0.36 10.60 -4.59
CA LYS A 44 -1.27 11.29 -3.65
C LYS A 44 -2.49 10.44 -3.37
N THR A 45 -2.88 10.32 -2.10
CA THR A 45 -4.07 9.57 -1.64
C THR A 45 -4.70 10.26 -0.43
N VAL A 46 -5.88 9.78 0.00
CA VAL A 46 -6.46 10.08 1.30
C VAL A 46 -6.43 8.83 2.15
N PHE A 47 -5.72 8.87 3.27
CA PHE A 47 -5.61 7.75 4.20
C PHE A 47 -6.14 8.19 5.57
N LEU A 48 -7.19 7.51 6.05
CA LEU A 48 -7.85 7.79 7.33
C LEU A 48 -8.27 9.27 7.50
N GLY A 49 -8.73 9.90 6.42
CA GLY A 49 -9.13 11.32 6.42
C GLY A 49 -8.00 12.32 6.17
N TYR A 50 -6.74 11.87 6.13
CA TYR A 50 -5.58 12.72 5.89
C TYR A 50 -5.13 12.66 4.43
N LYS A 51 -4.90 13.82 3.83
CA LYS A 51 -4.29 13.91 2.49
C LYS A 51 -2.81 13.61 2.59
N ILE A 52 -2.36 12.58 1.89
CA ILE A 52 -0.95 12.19 1.80
C ILE A 52 -0.48 12.46 0.38
N SER A 53 0.66 13.12 0.25
CA SER A 53 1.30 13.41 -1.05
C SER A 53 2.80 13.28 -0.93
N LEU A 54 3.42 12.63 -1.90
CA LEU A 54 4.87 12.67 -2.07
C LEU A 54 5.26 14.08 -2.55
N ARG A 55 6.10 14.77 -1.77
CA ARG A 55 6.75 16.01 -2.19
C ARG A 55 8.01 15.70 -2.98
#